data_AF-A0A8T5RNH8-F1
#
_entry.id   AF-A0A8T5RNH8-F1
#
_cell.length_a   1.000
_cell.length_b   1.000
_cell.length_c   1.000
_cell.angle_alpha   90.00
_cell.angle_beta   90.00
_cell.angle_gamma   90.00
#
_symmetry.space_group_name_H-M   'P 1'
#
loop_
_entity.id
_entity.type
_entity.pdbx_description
1 polymer ?
#
loop_
_entity_poly.entity_id
_entity_poly.type
_entity_poly.pdbx_seq_one_letter_code
_entity_poly.pdbx_strand_id
1 'polypeptide(L)'
;MIAIDNLILVLSATFTGIIVGIGGIITFIYAVKQKKRLLFLFSAMWLLYAVFWFIDAAAHFFYDPFLMTIAIIPQLIGVPRIIIFIELI
;
A
#
# COMPACT_ATOMS: atom_id res chain seq x y z
N MET A 1 20.10 18.35 -7.10
CA MET A 1 19.08 18.57 -8.15
C MET A 1 18.22 17.31 -8.18
N ILE A 2 16.92 17.41 -7.91
CA ILE A 2 16.03 16.23 -8.03
C ILE A 2 15.94 15.92 -9.53
N ALA A 3 16.37 14.72 -9.92
CA ALA A 3 16.27 14.27 -11.30
C ALA A 3 14.79 14.18 -11.72
N ILE A 4 14.48 14.50 -12.97
CA ILE A 4 13.12 14.43 -13.51
C ILE A 4 12.53 13.02 -13.31
N ASP A 5 13.36 11.99 -13.44
CA ASP A 5 12.98 10.60 -13.22
C ASP A 5 12.50 10.34 -11.78
N ASN A 6 13.18 10.93 -10.79
CA ASN A 6 12.76 10.82 -9.39
C ASN A 6 11.45 11.55 -9.14
N LEU A 7 11.23 12.70 -9.77
CA LEU A 7 9.96 13.43 -9.64
C LEU A 7 8.78 12.60 -10.20
N ILE A 8 8.98 11.93 -11.34
CA ILE A 8 7.97 11.04 -11.92
C ILE A 8 7.67 9.89 -10.95
N LEU A 9 8.69 9.28 -10.36
CA LEU A 9 8.53 8.18 -9.39
C LEU A 9 7.74 8.62 -8.14
N VAL A 10 8.10 9.78 -7.56
CA VAL A 10 7.37 10.37 -6.42
C VAL A 10 5.90 10.58 -6.76
N LEU A 11 5.60 11.16 -7.93
CA LEU A 11 4.23 11.41 -8.36
C LEU A 11 3.48 10.08 -8.58
N SER A 12 4.05 9.12 -9.28
CA SER A 12 3.39 7.82 -9.54
C SER A 12 3.11 7.05 -8.25
N ALA A 13 4.07 7.02 -7.32
CA ALA A 13 3.92 6.34 -6.04
C ALA A 13 2.86 7.04 -5.17
N THR A 14 2.84 8.38 -5.17
CA THR A 14 1.84 9.18 -4.45
C THR A 14 0.43 8.96 -5.00
N PHE A 15 0.24 9.05 -6.33
CA PHE A 15 -1.06 8.81 -6.94
C PHE A 15 -1.56 7.39 -6.69
N THR A 16 -0.66 6.41 -6.77
CA THR A 16 -0.99 5.01 -6.47
C THR A 16 -1.39 4.85 -5.01
N GLY A 17 -0.64 5.43 -4.07
CA GLY A 17 -0.98 5.44 -2.65
C GLY A 17 -2.36 6.04 -2.36
N ILE A 18 -2.71 7.14 -3.02
CA ILE A 18 -4.04 7.77 -2.91
C ILE A 18 -5.14 6.84 -3.43
N ILE A 19 -5.00 6.30 -4.65
CA ILE A 19 -6.01 5.42 -5.26
C ILE A 19 -6.23 4.17 -4.42
N VAL A 20 -5.13 3.53 -3.99
CA VAL A 20 -5.14 2.35 -3.14
C VAL A 20 -5.77 2.67 -1.78
N GLY A 21 -5.46 3.83 -1.20
CA GLY A 21 -6.07 4.31 0.05
C GLY A 21 -7.58 4.50 -0.06
N ILE A 22 -8.05 5.15 -1.14
CA ILE A 22 -9.48 5.31 -1.43
C ILE A 22 -10.16 3.94 -1.57
N GLY A 23 -9.55 3.03 -2.33
CA GLY A 23 -10.04 1.65 -2.48
C GLY A 23 -10.14 0.91 -1.14
N GLY A 24 -9.15 1.07 -0.26
CA GLY A 24 -9.16 0.51 1.08
C GLY A 24 -10.29 1.07 1.95
N ILE A 25 -10.50 2.39 1.93
CA ILE A 25 -11.59 3.05 2.68
C ILE A 25 -12.96 2.57 2.20
N ILE A 26 -13.20 2.52 0.88
CA ILE A 26 -14.47 2.05 0.32
C ILE A 26 -14.72 0.59 0.72
N THR A 27 -13.70 -0.25 0.60
CA THR A 27 -13.79 -1.68 0.98
C THR A 27 -14.06 -1.83 2.47
N PHE A 28 -13.45 -1.01 3.32
CA PHE A 28 -13.67 -1.02 4.76
C PHE A 28 -15.13 -0.66 5.11
N ILE A 29 -15.65 0.43 4.53
CA ILE A 29 -17.05 0.85 4.72
C ILE A 29 -18.00 -0.29 4.28
N TYR A 30 -17.71 -0.93 3.14
CA TYR A 30 -18.49 -2.05 2.65
C TYR A 30 -18.39 -3.28 3.57
N ALA A 31 -17.20 -3.58 4.09
CA ALA A 31 -16.96 -4.67 5.03
C ALA A 31 -17.76 -4.51 6.32
N VAL A 32 -17.78 -3.30 6.90
CA VAL A 32 -18.56 -2.96 8.10
C VAL A 32 -20.05 -3.18 7.86
N LYS A 33 -20.57 -2.75 6.69
CA LYS A 33 -21.98 -2.95 6.33
C LYS A 33 -22.35 -4.43 6.18
N GLN A 34 -21.48 -5.22 5.55
CA GLN A 34 -21.73 -6.64 5.27
C GLN A 34 -21.38 -7.57 6.43
N LYS A 35 -20.69 -7.08 7.48
CA LYS A 35 -20.16 -7.86 8.60
C LYS A 35 -19.30 -9.06 8.17
N LYS A 36 -18.66 -8.99 7.00
CA LYS A 36 -17.81 -10.07 6.48
C LYS A 36 -16.35 -9.85 6.86
N ARG A 37 -15.78 -10.79 7.62
CA ARG A 37 -14.39 -10.76 8.09
C ARG A 37 -13.39 -10.70 6.93
N LEU A 38 -13.60 -11.47 5.85
CA LEU A 38 -12.74 -11.43 4.66
C LEU A 38 -12.64 -10.02 4.07
N LEU A 39 -13.77 -9.32 3.93
CA LEU A 39 -13.78 -7.96 3.36
C LEU A 39 -13.04 -6.97 4.26
N PHE A 40 -13.08 -7.19 5.58
CA PHE A 40 -12.33 -6.39 6.53
C PHE A 40 -10.81 -6.61 6.37
N LEU A 41 -10.38 -7.87 6.28
CA LEU A 41 -8.97 -8.22 6.01
C LEU A 41 -8.49 -7.68 4.66
N PHE A 42 -9.31 -7.77 3.63
CA PHE A 42 -9.02 -7.19 2.32
C PHE A 42 -8.86 -5.67 2.42
N SER A 43 -9.76 -4.97 3.11
CA SER A 43 -9.64 -3.53 3.31
C SER A 43 -8.37 -3.12 4.06
N ALA A 44 -7.98 -3.89 5.09
CA ALA A 44 -6.75 -3.65 5.83
C ALA A 44 -5.51 -3.83 4.95
N MET A 45 -5.50 -4.81 4.05
CA MET A 45 -4.44 -4.96 3.05
C MET A 45 -4.34 -3.75 2.12
N TRP A 46 -5.47 -3.26 1.60
CA TRP A 46 -5.46 -2.08 0.74
C TRP A 46 -4.87 -0.87 1.47
N LEU A 47 -5.30 -0.63 2.70
CA LEU A 47 -4.77 0.47 3.51
C LEU A 47 -3.27 0.29 3.81
N LEU A 48 -2.83 -0.94 4.07
CA LEU A 48 -1.41 -1.23 4.26
C LEU A 48 -0.60 -0.94 2.99
N TYR A 49 -1.08 -1.38 1.82
CA TYR A 49 -0.44 -1.05 0.54
C TYR A 49 -0.34 0.46 0.33
N ALA A 50 -1.38 1.22 0.67
CA ALA A 50 -1.36 2.68 0.55
C ALA A 50 -0.21 3.29 1.38
N VAL A 51 -0.01 2.83 2.61
CA VAL A 51 1.10 3.29 3.47
C VAL A 51 2.45 3.05 2.81
N PHE A 52 2.68 1.85 2.27
CA PHE A 52 3.96 1.54 1.64
C PHE A 52 4.19 2.29 0.32
N TRP A 53 3.13 2.61 -0.43
CA TRP A 53 3.25 3.51 -1.58
C TRP A 53 3.66 4.94 -1.17
N PHE A 54 3.20 5.42 -0.02
CA PHE A 54 3.67 6.71 0.51
C PHE A 54 5.10 6.64 1.04
N ILE A 55 5.51 5.51 1.63
CA ILE A 55 6.92 5.27 2.01
C ILE A 55 7.82 5.26 0.77
N ASP A 56 7.38 4.64 -0.32
CA ASP A 56 8.08 4.61 -1.61
C ASP A 56 8.24 6.03 -2.20
N ALA A 57 7.15 6.81 -2.20
CA ALA A 57 7.19 8.21 -2.61
C ALA A 57 8.17 9.03 -1.76
N ALA A 58 8.15 8.84 -0.43
CA ALA A 58 9.10 9.49 0.47
C ALA A 58 10.54 9.04 0.20
N ALA A 59 10.77 7.75 -0.08
CA ALA A 59 12.07 7.20 -0.39
C ALA A 59 12.70 7.84 -1.63
N HIS A 60 11.90 8.05 -2.69
CA HIS A 60 12.34 8.74 -3.90
C HIS A 60 12.53 10.25 -3.71
N PHE A 61 11.76 10.87 -2.80
CA PHE A 61 11.90 12.28 -2.47
C PHE A 61 13.17 12.58 -1.66
N PHE A 62 13.44 11.76 -0.63
CA PHE A 62 14.62 11.91 0.24
C PHE A 62 15.87 11.17 -0.26
N TYR A 63 15.71 10.34 -1.30
CA TYR A 63 16.77 9.49 -1.86
C TYR A 63 17.42 8.59 -0.80
N ASP A 64 16.59 7.94 0.03
CA ASP A 64 17.02 7.08 1.14
C ASP A 64 16.90 5.59 0.74
N PRO A 65 18.03 4.87 0.56
CA PRO A 65 18.03 3.45 0.21
C PRO A 65 17.35 2.55 1.26
N PHE A 66 17.36 2.96 2.54
CA PHE A 66 16.71 2.21 3.61
C PHE A 66 15.19 2.26 3.45
N LEU A 67 14.64 3.45 3.16
CA LEU A 67 13.22 3.61 2.87
C LEU A 67 12.80 2.85 1.60
N MET A 68 13.63 2.85 0.55
CA MET A 68 13.36 2.08 -0.68
C MET A 68 13.30 0.57 -0.40
N THR A 69 14.18 0.06 0.46
CA THR A 69 14.20 -1.36 0.83
C THR A 69 12.94 -1.75 1.60
N ILE A 70 12.47 -0.88 2.50
CA ILE A 70 11.23 -1.10 3.26
C ILE A 70 10.00 -1.02 2.33
N ALA A 71 9.99 -0.08 1.39
CA ALA A 71 8.90 0.12 0.45
C ALA A 71 8.62 -1.11 -0.44
N ILE A 72 9.64 -1.93 -0.70
CA ILE A 72 9.55 -3.14 -1.53
C ILE A 72 8.95 -4.35 -0.79
N ILE A 73 8.98 -4.36 0.55
CA ILE A 73 8.50 -5.49 1.38
C ILE A 73 7.08 -5.98 1.00
N PRO A 74 6.06 -5.13 0.81
CA PRO A 74 4.69 -5.55 0.48
C PRO A 74 4.56 -6.14 -0.91
N GLN A 75 5.46 -5.76 -1.82
CA GLN A 75 5.53 -6.26 -3.19
C GLN A 75 6.17 -7.66 -3.20
N LEU A 76 7.18 -7.89 -2.34
CA LEU A 76 7.89 -9.17 -2.22
C LEU A 76 7.13 -10.23 -1.41
N ILE A 77 6.66 -9.87 -0.23
CA ILE A 77 5.98 -10.81 0.68
C ILE A 77 4.56 -11.07 0.19
N GLY A 78 3.99 -10.14 -0.58
CA GLY A 78 2.62 -10.20 -1.05
C GLY A 78 1.69 -10.15 0.15
N VAL A 79 1.21 -8.95 0.49
CA VAL A 79 0.10 -8.81 1.46
C VAL A 79 -1.10 -9.74 1.15
N PRO A 80 -1.39 -10.15 -0.11
CA PRO A 80 -2.34 -11.23 -0.40
C PRO A 80 -2.03 -12.56 0.29
N ARG A 81 -0.76 -12.93 0.46
CA ARG A 81 -0.34 -14.18 1.14
C ARG A 81 -0.65 -14.13 2.63
N ILE A 82 -0.58 -12.96 3.26
CA ILE A 82 -0.96 -12.76 4.66
C ILE A 82 -2.47 -12.97 4.85
N ILE A 83 -3.30 -12.47 3.92
CA ILE A 83 -4.74 -12.72 3.96
C ILE A 83 -5.06 -14.21 3.83
N ILE A 84 -4.44 -14.88 2.86
CA ILE A 84 -4.64 -16.32 2.64
C ILE A 84 -4.22 -17.12 3.89
N PHE A 85 -3.10 -16.74 4.53
CA PHE A 85 -2.64 -17.39 5.75
C PHE A 85 -3.59 -17.15 6.95
N ILE A 86 -4.16 -15.94 7.08
CA ILE A 86 -5.13 -15.61 8.15
C ILE A 86 -6.47 -16.31 7.94
N GLU A 87 -6.89 -16.57 6.69
CA GLU A 87 -8.10 -17.37 6.41
C GLU A 87 -7.89 -18.89 6.54
N LEU A 88 -6.66 -19.38 6.36
CA LEU A 88 -6.33 -20.79 6.50
C LEU A 88 -6.16 -21.25 7.96
N ILE A 89 -6.09 -20.33 8.93
CA ILE A 89 -6.00 -20.57 10.38
C ILE A 89 -7.38 -20.39 11.02
#